data_AF-A0A1L3IAQ0-F1
#
_entry.id   AF-A0A1L3IAQ0-F1
#
_cell.length_a   1.000
_cell.length_b   1.000
_cell.length_c   1.000
_cell.angle_alpha   90.00
_cell.angle_beta   90.00
_cell.angle_gamma   90.00
#
_symmetry.space_group_name_H-M   'P 1'
#
loop_
_entity.id
_entity.type
_entity.pdbx_description
1 polymer ?
#
loop_
_entity_poly.entity_id
_entity_poly.type
_entity_poly.pdbx_seq_one_letter_code
_entity_poly.pdbx_strand_id
1 'polypeptide(L)'
;MGKIVKAMKDLPLIARRSITFDRGTQFVSWPHLQSEIGTQTWFCDPSSLWQKGTVENTNRRARRWLPRKRDIRGMTDHGIKQICDQLNSTHRKCLGWKTPAEVFREKMMEEMGKVPYPQKQ
;
A
#
# COMPACT_ATOMS: atom_id res chain seq x y z
N MET A 1 11.35 -0.76 11.37
CA MET A 1 10.83 -1.69 10.36
C MET A 1 9.65 -2.54 10.82
N GLY A 2 9.62 -3.01 12.08
CA GLY A 2 8.58 -3.93 12.57
C GLY A 2 7.10 -3.53 12.38
N LYS A 3 6.75 -2.23 12.37
CA LYS A 3 5.37 -1.80 12.04
C LYS A 3 4.99 -2.12 10.59
N ILE A 4 5.92 -1.98 9.64
CA ILE A 4 5.69 -2.33 8.23
C ILE A 4 5.53 -3.84 8.09
N VAL A 5 6.41 -4.61 8.75
CA VAL A 5 6.28 -6.08 8.78
C VAL A 5 4.92 -6.50 9.34
N LYS A 6 4.52 -5.97 10.49
CA LYS A 6 3.22 -6.26 11.12
C LYS A 6 2.04 -5.93 10.20
N ALA A 7 2.11 -4.84 9.44
CA ALA A 7 1.05 -4.44 8.52
C ALA A 7 0.98 -5.31 7.25
N MET A 8 2.11 -5.84 6.79
CA MET A 8 2.21 -6.56 5.52
C MET A 8 2.20 -8.09 5.68
N LYS A 9 2.57 -8.63 6.85
CA LYS A 9 2.78 -10.08 7.06
C LYS A 9 1.57 -10.94 6.70
N ASP A 10 0.35 -10.42 6.91
CA ASP A 10 -0.90 -11.15 6.69
C ASP A 10 -1.30 -11.17 5.21
N LEU A 11 -0.64 -10.37 4.36
CA LEU A 11 -0.81 -10.46 2.92
C LEU A 11 -0.03 -11.67 2.37
N PRO A 12 -0.58 -12.38 1.38
CA PRO A 12 0.14 -13.47 0.72
C PRO A 12 1.37 -12.92 0.00
N LEU A 13 2.44 -13.71 -0.11
CA LEU A 13 3.72 -13.26 -0.68
C LEU A 13 3.58 -12.62 -2.06
N ILE A 14 2.68 -13.15 -2.90
CA ILE A 14 2.37 -12.64 -4.23
C ILE A 14 1.91 -11.17 -4.23
N ALA A 15 1.24 -10.73 -3.17
CA ALA A 15 0.78 -9.35 -2.99
C ALA A 15 1.86 -8.39 -2.47
N ARG A 16 3.00 -8.92 -2.02
CA ARG A 16 4.07 -8.18 -1.33
C ARG A 16 5.46 -8.67 -1.72
N ARG A 17 5.64 -9.03 -2.99
CA ARG A 17 6.91 -9.52 -3.54
C ARG A 17 8.04 -8.50 -3.36
N SER A 18 7.72 -7.20 -3.50
CA SER A 18 8.66 -6.12 -3.32
C SER A 18 8.03 -4.85 -2.76
N ILE A 19 8.85 -3.98 -2.15
CA ILE A 19 8.49 -2.64 -1.70
C ILE A 19 9.57 -1.66 -2.19
N THR A 20 9.14 -0.49 -2.65
CA THR A 20 10.03 0.59 -3.08
C THR A 20 10.05 1.73 -2.07
N PHE A 21 11.22 2.11 -1.59
CA PHE A 21 11.44 3.24 -0.68
C PHE A 21 12.11 4.43 -1.36
N ASP A 22 12.00 5.60 -0.72
CA ASP A 22 12.96 6.67 -0.95
C ASP A 22 14.25 6.38 -0.17
N ARG A 23 15.33 7.14 -0.44
CA ARG A 23 16.62 6.99 0.26
C ARG A 23 16.63 7.59 1.68
N GLY A 24 15.47 7.72 2.34
CA GLY A 24 15.41 8.22 3.71
C GLY A 24 16.08 7.27 4.71
N THR A 25 16.79 7.84 5.68
CA THR A 25 17.50 7.08 6.73
C THR A 25 16.56 6.26 7.61
N GLN A 26 15.27 6.58 7.64
CA GLN A 26 14.25 5.78 8.33
C GLN A 26 14.09 4.35 7.76
N PHE A 27 14.63 4.08 6.56
CA PHE A 27 14.54 2.78 5.89
C PHE A 27 15.84 1.96 5.92
N VAL A 28 16.85 2.35 6.71
CA VAL A 28 18.13 1.61 6.80
C VAL A 28 17.96 0.16 7.27
N SER A 29 16.96 -0.13 8.09
CA SER A 29 16.66 -1.49 8.56
C SER A 29 15.85 -2.32 7.56
N TRP A 30 15.90 -1.99 6.26
CA TRP A 30 15.21 -2.74 5.20
C TRP A 30 15.61 -4.22 5.09
N PRO A 31 16.83 -4.69 5.47
CA PRO A 31 17.15 -6.12 5.37
C PRO A 31 16.17 -7.01 6.17
N HIS A 32 15.54 -6.46 7.22
CA HIS A 32 14.53 -7.16 8.00
C HIS A 32 13.25 -7.50 7.22
N LEU A 33 12.90 -6.75 6.17
CA LEU A 33 11.74 -7.07 5.33
C LEU A 33 11.98 -8.37 4.53
N GLN A 34 13.19 -8.54 4.02
CA GLN A 34 13.55 -9.76 3.31
C GLN A 34 13.62 -10.94 4.28
N SER A 35 14.24 -10.76 5.46
CA SER A 35 14.40 -11.87 6.42
C SER A 35 13.09 -12.30 7.10
N GLU A 36 12.22 -11.36 7.46
CA GLU A 36 11.00 -11.70 8.24
C GLU A 36 9.82 -12.10 7.35
N ILE A 37 9.69 -11.48 6.17
CA ILE A 37 8.53 -11.71 5.32
C ILE A 37 8.90 -12.14 3.88
N GLY A 38 10.16 -12.08 3.46
CA GLY A 38 10.57 -12.45 2.10
C GLY A 38 10.27 -11.36 1.06
N THR A 39 10.07 -10.12 1.50
CA THR A 39 9.76 -8.99 0.63
C THR A 39 11.03 -8.27 0.20
N GLN A 40 11.28 -8.22 -1.11
CA GLN A 40 12.44 -7.53 -1.69
C GLN A 40 12.30 -6.02 -1.54
N THR A 41 13.43 -5.32 -1.40
CA THR A 41 13.43 -3.87 -1.26
C THR A 41 14.15 -3.20 -2.44
N TRP A 42 13.52 -2.16 -2.99
CA TRP A 42 14.08 -1.30 -4.02
C TRP A 42 14.14 0.16 -3.55
N PHE A 43 15.04 0.95 -4.12
CA PHE A 43 15.19 2.37 -3.80
C PHE A 43 15.09 3.22 -5.05
N CYS A 44 14.37 4.34 -4.96
CA CYS A 44 14.34 5.33 -6.03
C CYS A 44 15.70 5.99 -6.24
N ASP A 45 15.98 6.43 -7.46
CA ASP A 45 17.16 7.21 -7.84
C ASP A 45 17.18 8.59 -7.15
N PRO A 46 18.36 9.20 -6.95
CA PRO A 46 18.45 10.48 -6.30
C PRO A 46 17.66 11.52 -7.10
N SER A 47 16.95 12.41 -6.40
CA SER A 47 16.15 13.48 -7.02
C SER A 47 15.07 13.01 -8.01
N SER A 48 14.70 11.73 -8.00
CA SER A 48 13.78 11.12 -8.96
C SER A 48 12.37 10.92 -8.40
N LEU A 49 11.74 12.01 -7.96
CA LEU A 49 10.40 12.00 -7.33
C LEU A 49 9.32 11.34 -8.20
N TRP A 50 9.45 11.42 -9.52
CA TRP A 50 8.51 10.85 -10.48
C TRP A 50 8.40 9.31 -10.41
N GLN A 51 9.44 8.61 -9.91
CA GLN A 51 9.42 7.16 -9.73
C GLN A 51 8.39 6.70 -8.68
N LYS A 52 7.82 7.64 -7.91
CA LYS A 52 6.77 7.40 -6.90
C LYS A 52 5.49 8.21 -7.16
N GLY A 53 5.20 8.56 -8.41
CA GLY A 53 4.01 9.37 -8.76
C GLY A 53 2.69 8.85 -8.17
N THR A 54 2.49 7.52 -8.13
CA THR A 54 1.30 6.91 -7.50
C THR A 54 1.26 7.11 -5.98
N VAL A 55 2.41 7.04 -5.30
CA VAL A 55 2.51 7.27 -3.86
C VAL A 55 2.21 8.72 -3.54
N GLU A 56 2.75 9.67 -4.31
CA GLU A 56 2.48 11.09 -4.11
C GLU A 56 1.01 11.44 -4.32
N ASN A 57 0.39 10.88 -5.36
CA ASN A 57 -1.04 11.05 -5.62
C ASN A 57 -1.89 10.45 -4.48
N THR A 58 -1.49 9.30 -3.94
CA THR A 58 -2.16 8.66 -2.80
C THR A 58 -2.03 9.50 -1.53
N ASN A 59 -0.83 10.02 -1.25
CA ASN A 59 -0.59 10.94 -0.14
C ASN A 59 -1.45 12.20 -0.24
N ARG A 60 -1.57 12.79 -1.44
CA ARG A 60 -2.46 13.94 -1.67
C ARG A 60 -3.92 13.63 -1.32
N ARG A 61 -4.39 12.42 -1.61
CA ARG A 61 -5.75 11.98 -1.23
C ARG A 61 -5.88 11.78 0.28
N ALA A 62 -4.87 11.16 0.92
CA ALA A 62 -4.84 10.96 2.36
C ALA A 62 -4.93 12.29 3.14
N ARG A 63 -4.44 13.40 2.58
CA ARG A 63 -4.54 14.74 3.17
C ARG A 63 -5.97 15.23 3.43
N ARG A 64 -6.99 14.64 2.82
CA ARG A 64 -8.40 14.93 3.15
C ARG A 64 -8.75 14.55 4.59
N TRP A 65 -8.10 13.51 5.14
CA TRP A 65 -8.32 13.01 6.50
C TRP A 65 -7.13 13.27 7.44
N LEU A 66 -5.96 13.55 6.88
CA LEU A 66 -4.71 13.88 7.57
C LEU A 66 -4.28 15.33 7.27
N PRO A 67 -4.99 16.34 7.82
CA PRO A 67 -4.63 17.74 7.60
C PRO A 67 -3.21 18.02 8.10
N ARG A 68 -2.54 19.01 7.50
CA ARG A 68 -1.09 19.22 7.65
C ARG A 68 -0.61 19.36 9.10
N LYS A 69 -1.44 19.95 9.97
CA LYS A 69 -1.14 20.19 11.40
C LYS A 69 -1.53 19.03 12.33
N ARG A 70 -2.15 17.97 11.82
CA ARG A 70 -2.54 16.82 12.64
C ARG A 70 -1.28 16.03 13.00
N ASP A 71 -1.03 15.86 14.30
CA ASP A 71 0.03 14.96 14.75
C ASP A 71 -0.40 13.51 14.52
N ILE A 72 0.26 12.87 13.55
CA ILE A 72 0.00 11.47 13.19
C ILE A 72 0.51 10.53 14.30
N ARG A 73 1.50 10.95 15.10
CA ARG A 73 2.08 10.12 16.16
C ARG A 73 1.10 9.90 17.32
N GLY A 74 0.17 10.84 17.52
CA GLY A 74 -0.90 10.72 18.52
C GLY A 74 -2.14 9.97 18.03
N MET A 75 -2.14 9.47 16.79
CA MET A 75 -3.26 8.71 16.27
C MET A 75 -3.23 7.27 16.74
N THR A 76 -4.41 6.73 17.05
CA THR A 76 -4.56 5.30 17.34
C THR A 76 -4.42 4.47 16.07
N ASP A 77 -3.96 3.22 16.22
CA ASP A 77 -3.91 2.26 15.11
C ASP A 77 -5.28 2.10 14.43
N HIS A 78 -6.36 2.13 15.22
CA HIS A 78 -7.73 2.13 14.71
C HIS A 78 -8.04 3.34 13.83
N GLY A 79 -7.69 4.55 14.28
CA GLY A 79 -7.91 5.77 13.50
C GLY A 79 -7.12 5.80 12.19
N ILE A 80 -5.89 5.26 12.19
CA ILE A 80 -5.10 5.08 10.96
C ILE A 80 -5.79 4.07 10.04
N LYS A 81 -6.24 2.93 10.58
CA LYS A 81 -6.95 1.90 9.81
C LYS A 81 -8.21 2.45 9.13
N GLN A 82 -9.02 3.24 9.84
CA GLN A 82 -10.21 3.85 9.25
C GLN A 82 -9.88 4.73 8.03
N ILE A 83 -8.77 5.47 8.07
CA ILE A 83 -8.31 6.26 6.91
C ILE A 83 -7.87 5.36 5.76
N CYS A 84 -7.15 4.27 6.05
CA CYS A 84 -6.79 3.27 5.04
C CYS A 84 -8.03 2.64 4.40
N ASP A 85 -9.01 2.24 5.21
CA ASP A 85 -10.28 1.65 4.73
C ASP A 85 -11.02 2.63 3.82
N GLN A 86 -11.10 3.91 4.21
CA GLN A 86 -11.72 4.96 3.40
C GLN A 86 -10.96 5.20 2.08
N LEU A 87 -9.63 5.19 2.11
CA LEU A 87 -8.81 5.31 0.90
C LEU A 87 -9.05 4.15 -0.06
N ASN A 88 -9.18 2.94 0.48
CA ASN A 88 -9.35 1.70 -0.26
C ASN A 88 -10.79 1.46 -0.74
N SER A 89 -11.79 2.13 -0.14
CA SER A 89 -13.20 2.11 -0.56
C SER A 89 -13.59 3.26 -1.49
N THR A 90 -12.67 4.20 -1.77
CA THR A 90 -12.96 5.34 -2.66
C THR A 90 -12.73 4.97 -4.12
N HIS A 91 -13.81 4.96 -4.92
CA HIS A 91 -13.83 4.79 -6.38
C HIS A 91 -12.76 5.64 -7.09
N ARG A 92 -12.07 5.06 -8.08
CA ARG A 92 -11.00 5.71 -8.84
C ARG A 92 -11.31 5.69 -10.33
N LYS A 93 -11.36 6.87 -10.97
CA LYS A 93 -11.54 6.97 -12.44
C LYS A 93 -10.49 6.15 -13.22
N CYS A 94 -9.24 6.14 -12.77
CA CYS A 94 -8.16 5.36 -13.40
C CYS A 94 -8.32 3.83 -13.25
N LEU A 95 -9.23 3.35 -12.41
CA LEU A 95 -9.55 1.94 -12.22
C LEU A 95 -10.91 1.58 -12.85
N GLY A 96 -11.38 2.34 -13.84
CA GLY A 96 -12.72 2.14 -14.41
C GLY A 96 -13.81 2.39 -13.38
N TRP A 97 -13.61 3.37 -12.52
CA TRP A 97 -14.43 3.70 -11.35
C TRP A 97 -14.45 2.66 -10.24
N LYS A 98 -13.82 1.49 -10.34
CA LYS A 98 -13.71 0.56 -9.21
C LYS A 98 -12.90 1.14 -8.02
N THR A 99 -13.10 0.56 -6.85
CA THR A 99 -12.32 0.85 -5.64
C THR A 99 -10.97 0.11 -5.65
N PRO A 100 -9.92 0.65 -5.01
CA PRO A 100 -8.66 -0.09 -4.86
C PRO A 100 -8.83 -1.46 -4.21
N ALA A 101 -9.73 -1.59 -3.24
CA ALA A 101 -10.01 -2.88 -2.58
C ALA A 101 -10.60 -3.92 -3.55
N GLU A 102 -11.53 -3.52 -4.42
CA GLU A 102 -12.11 -4.41 -5.44
C GLU A 102 -11.05 -4.87 -6.44
N VAL A 103 -10.28 -3.94 -7.02
CA VAL A 103 -9.26 -4.29 -8.02
C VAL A 103 -8.16 -5.15 -7.40
N PHE A 104 -7.75 -4.84 -6.17
CA PHE A 104 -6.78 -5.66 -5.46
C PHE A 104 -7.30 -7.09 -5.27
N ARG A 105 -8.55 -7.26 -4.81
CA ARG A 105 -9.17 -8.58 -4.64
C ARG A 105 -9.26 -9.34 -5.97
N GLU A 106 -9.71 -8.69 -7.04
CA GLU A 106 -9.79 -9.31 -8.37
C GLU A 106 -8.43 -9.81 -8.86
N LYS A 107 -7.39 -8.97 -8.75
CA LYS A 107 -6.02 -9.33 -9.13
C LYS A 107 -5.45 -10.45 -8.27
N MET A 108 -5.73 -10.44 -6.98
CA MET A 108 -5.32 -11.51 -6.08
C MET A 108 -5.96 -12.85 -6.42
N MET A 109 -7.23 -12.84 -6.81
CA MET A 109 -7.93 -14.06 -7.22
C MET A 109 -7.36 -14.59 -8.54
N GLU A 110 -7.13 -13.72 -9.52
CA GLU A 110 -6.47 -14.04 -10.79
C GLU A 110 -5.09 -14.68 -10.58
N GLU A 111 -4.23 -14.06 -9.78
CA GLU A 111 -2.88 -14.55 -9.45
C GLU A 111 -2.89 -15.86 -8.65
N MET A 112 -3.97 -16.14 -7.91
CA MET A 112 -4.16 -17.39 -7.16
C MET A 112 -4.90 -18.48 -7.96
N GLY A 113 -5.22 -18.24 -9.24
CA GLY A 113 -5.94 -19.18 -10.11
C GLY A 113 -7.41 -19.38 -9.74
N LYS A 114 -8.02 -18.42 -9.03
CA LYS A 114 -9.44 -18.45 -8.63
C LYS A 114 -10.20 -17.41 -9.45
N VAL A 115 -11.22 -17.83 -10.21
CA VAL A 115 -12.01 -16.90 -11.04
C VAL A 115 -12.82 -15.97 -10.12
N PRO A 116 -12.85 -14.64 -10.33
CA PRO A 116 -13.41 -13.71 -9.35
C PRO A 116 -14.96 -13.68 -9.28
N TYR A 117 -15.66 -14.16 -10.30
CA TYR A 117 -17.14 -14.21 -10.36
C TYR A 117 -17.61 -15.38 -11.24
N PRO A 118 -18.75 -16.04 -10.93
CA PRO A 118 -19.39 -16.93 -11.89
C PRO A 118 -19.79 -16.13 -13.13
N GLN A 119 -19.43 -16.64 -14.31
CA GLN A 119 -19.93 -16.09 -15.57
C GLN A 119 -21.46 -16.22 -15.56
N LYS A 120 -22.18 -15.10 -15.63
CA LYS A 120 -23.62 -15.14 -15.86
C LYS A 120 -23.83 -15.79 -17.23
N GLN A 121 -24.52 -16.93 -17.23
CA GLN A 121 -25.09 -17.54 -18.43
C GLN A 121 -26.18 -16.64 -18.99
#